data_AF-A0A964HBS9-F1
#
_entry.id   AF-A0A964HBS9-F1
#
_cell.length_a   1.000
_cell.length_b   1.000
_cell.length_c   1.000
_cell.angle_alpha   90.00
_cell.angle_beta   90.00
_cell.angle_gamma   90.00
#
_symmetry.space_group_name_H-M   'P 1'
#
loop_
_entity.id
_entity.type
_entity.pdbx_description
1 polymer ?
#
loop_
_entity_poly.entity_id
_entity_poly.type
_entity_poly.pdbx_seq_one_letter_code
_entity_poly.pdbx_strand_id
1 'polypeptide(L)'
;MAKYVYFFGGKAAEGGAGDKNLLGGKGANLAEMCHLGIPVPAGFTITTEMCTVFYKNNKKYPAELSKQVDGALARVEKIMGMPFGDPRNPLLLSVRSGARSSMPGMMETVLNVGLCSKTIPGMVARTGNGRFVYDAYRRLIMMYSDVVMEKAAGVEPAEGQGIRRQLDDMLGEVKRQKGYKTDADIPEAELKVLCERFKAKVREVLGREFPDDAREQLWGGIGAVFSSWNGKRAISYRRIEGIPDEWGTAVNVQAMVFGNMGETSATGVAFSRNPANGDNHFYGEWLVNAQGEDVVAGIRTPSPLNESTKNEQNRHMPSLETAMPAVYAELDAIRVKLERHYRDMQDIEFTIQDGRLWMLQCRVGKRTGTAALNMAMDMVAERLITKADAVMRVSPAQLDELLHPIVDPAAEKEAKPLAKGLPAGPGGAFGQIVFTANDAVEWLKQGKKVILVREETNPEDVEGMRAAAGILTA
;
A
#
# COMPACT_ATOMS: atom_id res chain seq x y z
N MET A 1 7.46 -29.21 -16.62
CA MET A 1 8.13 -27.94 -16.28
C MET A 1 7.39 -27.31 -15.12
N ALA A 2 8.08 -26.78 -14.12
CA ALA A 2 7.45 -26.09 -13.01
C ALA A 2 6.83 -24.76 -13.46
N LYS A 3 5.62 -24.44 -13.00
CA LYS A 3 4.90 -23.21 -13.33
C LYS A 3 5.00 -22.23 -12.17
N TYR A 4 5.63 -21.09 -12.41
CA TYR A 4 5.89 -20.05 -11.42
C TYR A 4 5.10 -18.77 -11.63
N VAL A 5 4.49 -18.56 -12.81
CA VAL A 5 3.77 -17.33 -13.15
C VAL A 5 2.30 -17.63 -13.44
N TYR A 6 1.41 -16.86 -12.80
CA TYR A 6 -0.04 -17.00 -12.87
C TYR A 6 -0.65 -15.66 -13.27
N PHE A 7 -1.30 -15.61 -14.44
CA PHE A 7 -1.90 -14.39 -14.97
C PHE A 7 -3.23 -14.04 -14.29
N PHE A 8 -3.56 -12.75 -14.20
CA PHE A 8 -4.90 -12.25 -13.88
C PHE A 8 -5.22 -11.00 -14.72
N GLY A 9 -6.48 -10.84 -15.17
CA GLY A 9 -6.92 -9.65 -15.90
C GLY A 9 -7.92 -9.95 -17.01
N GLY A 10 -8.65 -8.93 -17.47
CA GLY A 10 -9.60 -9.10 -18.57
C GLY A 10 -10.73 -10.10 -18.27
N LYS A 11 -11.17 -10.17 -17.00
CA LYS A 11 -12.18 -11.13 -16.48
C LYS A 11 -11.75 -12.59 -16.53
N ALA A 12 -10.44 -12.87 -16.63
CA ALA A 12 -9.88 -14.21 -16.53
C ALA A 12 -8.68 -14.21 -15.58
N ALA A 13 -8.49 -15.30 -14.85
CA ALA A 13 -7.32 -15.48 -14.01
C ALA A 13 -6.91 -16.95 -13.90
N GLU A 14 -5.64 -17.16 -13.60
CA GLU A 14 -5.07 -18.45 -13.21
C GLU A 14 -4.93 -18.46 -11.68
N GLY A 15 -5.51 -19.47 -11.04
CA GLY A 15 -5.67 -19.53 -9.58
C GLY A 15 -6.88 -18.73 -9.07
N GLY A 16 -7.02 -18.61 -7.75
CA GLY A 16 -8.09 -17.87 -7.08
C GLY A 16 -7.92 -17.82 -5.56
N ALA A 17 -8.99 -17.52 -4.82
CA ALA A 17 -8.95 -17.34 -3.36
C ALA A 17 -8.45 -18.57 -2.58
N GLY A 18 -8.53 -19.78 -3.16
CA GLY A 18 -8.00 -21.02 -2.58
C GLY A 18 -6.48 -21.14 -2.65
N ASP A 19 -5.81 -20.37 -3.52
CA ASP A 19 -4.37 -20.51 -3.81
C ASP A 19 -3.50 -19.55 -2.98
N LYS A 20 -3.98 -19.08 -1.82
CA LYS A 20 -3.25 -18.14 -0.94
C LYS A 20 -1.85 -18.62 -0.58
N ASN A 21 -1.66 -19.93 -0.45
CA ASN A 21 -0.35 -20.51 -0.13
C ASN A 21 0.64 -20.38 -1.29
N LEU A 22 0.17 -20.35 -2.54
CA LEU A 22 0.99 -20.31 -3.74
C LEU A 22 1.16 -18.88 -4.28
N LEU A 23 0.08 -18.10 -4.28
CA LEU A 23 0.00 -16.75 -4.85
C LEU A 23 0.12 -15.63 -3.81
N GLY A 24 0.20 -15.99 -2.52
CA GLY A 24 0.02 -15.05 -1.42
C GLY A 24 -1.42 -14.55 -1.32
N GLY A 25 -1.73 -13.81 -0.24
CA GLY A 25 -3.07 -13.25 -0.04
C GLY A 25 -3.46 -12.26 -1.13
N LYS A 26 -2.52 -11.42 -1.58
CA LYS A 26 -2.79 -10.39 -2.60
C LYS A 26 -3.03 -11.01 -3.99
N GLY A 27 -2.16 -11.91 -4.44
CA GLY A 27 -2.30 -12.54 -5.75
C GLY A 27 -3.56 -13.39 -5.85
N ALA A 28 -3.87 -14.16 -4.80
CA ALA A 28 -5.11 -14.94 -4.71
C ALA A 28 -6.37 -14.06 -4.83
N ASN A 29 -6.41 -12.93 -4.12
CA ASN A 29 -7.55 -12.02 -4.15
C ASN A 29 -7.65 -11.24 -5.48
N LEU A 30 -6.54 -10.91 -6.13
CA LEU A 30 -6.52 -10.31 -7.48
C LEU A 30 -7.12 -11.27 -8.51
N ALA A 31 -6.72 -12.55 -8.45
CA ALA A 31 -7.28 -13.60 -9.30
C ALA A 31 -8.79 -13.80 -9.03
N GLU A 32 -9.19 -13.86 -7.75
CA GLU A 32 -10.60 -14.02 -7.37
C GLU A 32 -11.46 -12.85 -7.86
N MET A 33 -11.02 -11.62 -7.69
CA MET A 33 -11.73 -10.45 -8.22
C MET A 33 -11.94 -10.54 -9.74
N CYS A 34 -10.96 -11.04 -10.49
CA CYS A 34 -11.11 -11.25 -11.93
C CYS A 34 -12.22 -12.26 -12.24
N HIS A 35 -12.30 -13.37 -11.51
CA HIS A 35 -13.36 -14.39 -11.66
C HIS A 35 -14.75 -13.84 -11.30
N LEU A 36 -14.82 -12.90 -10.36
CA LEU A 36 -16.06 -12.18 -9.98
C LEU A 36 -16.50 -11.12 -11.00
N GLY A 37 -15.73 -10.95 -12.09
CA GLY A 37 -15.98 -9.97 -13.13
C GLY A 37 -15.73 -8.52 -12.69
N ILE A 38 -14.95 -8.32 -11.62
CA ILE A 38 -14.58 -7.00 -11.08
C ILE A 38 -13.48 -6.38 -11.97
N PRO A 39 -13.49 -5.06 -12.23
CA PRO A 39 -12.51 -4.42 -13.10
C PRO A 39 -11.14 -4.33 -12.43
N VAL A 40 -10.30 -5.35 -12.60
CA VAL A 40 -8.91 -5.38 -12.09
C VAL A 40 -7.94 -5.08 -13.24
N PRO A 41 -6.94 -4.17 -13.06
CA PRO A 41 -5.88 -3.99 -14.04
C PRO A 41 -5.10 -5.29 -14.26
N ALA A 42 -4.82 -5.62 -15.52
CA ALA A 42 -4.19 -6.88 -15.87
C ALA A 42 -2.77 -7.00 -15.29
N GLY A 43 -2.37 -8.21 -14.94
CA GLY A 43 -1.09 -8.50 -14.31
C GLY A 43 -0.83 -9.98 -14.19
N PHE A 44 0.17 -10.33 -13.39
CA PHE A 44 0.49 -11.69 -13.05
C PHE A 44 1.16 -11.77 -11.67
N THR A 45 1.05 -12.93 -11.05
CA THR A 45 1.70 -13.27 -9.79
C THR A 45 2.79 -14.30 -10.04
N ILE A 46 3.99 -14.00 -9.54
CA ILE A 46 5.09 -14.96 -9.42
C ILE A 46 4.99 -15.62 -8.04
N THR A 47 4.87 -16.95 -8.04
CA THR A 47 4.54 -17.75 -6.85
C THR A 47 5.51 -17.62 -5.68
N THR A 48 5.05 -17.95 -4.47
CA THR A 48 5.90 -18.10 -3.28
C THR A 48 6.94 -19.21 -3.46
N GLU A 49 6.64 -20.26 -4.20
CA GLU A 49 7.59 -21.35 -4.48
C GLU A 49 8.81 -20.84 -5.26
N MET A 50 8.62 -19.87 -6.14
CA MET A 50 9.73 -19.20 -6.82
C MET A 50 10.62 -18.45 -5.83
N CYS A 51 10.08 -17.88 -4.74
CA CYS A 51 10.91 -17.30 -3.67
C CYS A 51 11.84 -18.35 -3.06
N THR A 52 11.31 -19.55 -2.77
CA THR A 52 12.12 -20.67 -2.28
C THR A 52 13.21 -21.08 -3.28
N VAL A 53 12.87 -21.21 -4.56
CA VAL A 53 13.84 -21.55 -5.61
C VAL A 53 14.90 -20.46 -5.76
N PHE A 54 14.52 -19.19 -5.70
CA PHE A 54 15.44 -18.05 -5.74
C PHE A 54 16.51 -18.15 -4.66
N TYR A 55 16.12 -18.42 -3.40
CA TYR A 55 17.10 -18.60 -2.32
C TYR A 55 17.92 -19.89 -2.47
N LYS A 56 17.31 -21.01 -2.86
CA LYS A 56 18.03 -22.27 -3.10
C LYS A 56 19.08 -22.15 -4.21
N ASN A 57 18.83 -21.30 -5.20
CA ASN A 57 19.73 -21.05 -6.34
C ASN A 57 20.67 -19.85 -6.12
N ASN A 58 21.02 -19.51 -4.88
CA ASN A 58 21.90 -18.37 -4.55
C ASN A 58 21.43 -17.05 -5.17
N LYS A 59 20.12 -16.75 -5.02
CA LYS A 59 19.47 -15.55 -5.55
C LYS A 59 19.51 -15.44 -7.09
N LYS A 60 19.48 -16.59 -7.79
CA LYS A 60 19.40 -16.66 -9.26
C LYS A 60 18.08 -17.27 -9.70
N TYR A 61 17.61 -16.85 -10.88
CA TYR A 61 16.40 -17.37 -11.49
C TYR A 61 16.69 -18.57 -12.39
N PRO A 62 15.80 -19.56 -12.43
CA PRO A 62 15.87 -20.62 -13.42
C PRO A 62 15.49 -20.08 -14.80
N ALA A 63 16.04 -20.66 -15.86
CA ALA A 63 15.90 -20.12 -17.23
C ALA A 63 14.45 -20.07 -17.70
N GLU A 64 13.59 -20.98 -17.22
CA GLU A 64 12.16 -21.00 -17.57
C GLU A 64 11.37 -19.82 -17.00
N LEU A 65 11.82 -19.17 -15.92
CA LEU A 65 11.07 -18.06 -15.32
C LEU A 65 10.94 -16.89 -16.30
N SER A 66 12.03 -16.56 -17.00
CA SER A 66 12.03 -15.46 -17.97
C SER A 66 10.98 -15.66 -19.07
N LYS A 67 10.90 -16.89 -19.63
CA LYS A 67 9.89 -17.23 -20.64
C LYS A 67 8.46 -17.14 -20.11
N GLN A 68 8.23 -17.53 -18.85
CA GLN A 68 6.90 -17.43 -18.23
C GLN A 68 6.50 -15.97 -17.96
N VAL A 69 7.44 -15.15 -17.49
CA VAL A 69 7.22 -13.71 -17.29
C VAL A 69 6.92 -13.03 -18.63
N ASP A 70 7.68 -13.33 -19.69
CA ASP A 70 7.45 -12.78 -21.03
C ASP A 70 6.08 -13.18 -21.60
N GLY A 71 5.69 -14.45 -21.44
CA GLY A 71 4.38 -14.93 -21.88
C GLY A 71 3.23 -14.28 -21.11
N ALA A 72 3.38 -14.05 -19.80
CA ALA A 72 2.38 -13.35 -19.00
C ALA A 72 2.32 -11.86 -19.35
N LEU A 73 3.47 -11.21 -19.53
CA LEU A 73 3.56 -9.80 -19.91
C LEU A 73 2.90 -9.55 -21.28
N ALA A 74 3.12 -10.41 -22.27
CA ALA A 74 2.45 -10.33 -23.57
C ALA A 74 0.91 -10.37 -23.46
N ARG A 75 0.37 -11.14 -22.50
CA ARG A 75 -1.09 -11.15 -22.23
C ARG A 75 -1.55 -9.85 -21.58
N VAL A 76 -0.76 -9.30 -20.66
CA VAL A 76 -1.03 -7.98 -20.05
C VAL A 76 -1.03 -6.90 -21.13
N GLU A 77 -0.01 -6.83 -21.98
CA GLU A 77 0.12 -5.87 -23.08
C GLU A 77 -1.09 -5.93 -24.02
N LYS A 78 -1.54 -7.14 -24.38
CA LYS A 78 -2.71 -7.34 -25.23
C LYS A 78 -4.00 -6.81 -24.59
N ILE A 79 -4.22 -7.06 -23.30
CA ILE A 79 -5.44 -6.63 -22.59
C ILE A 79 -5.43 -5.13 -22.34
N MET A 80 -4.26 -4.58 -22.02
CA MET A 80 -4.10 -3.16 -21.72
C MET A 80 -3.93 -2.31 -23.00
N GLY A 81 -3.65 -2.93 -24.15
CA GLY A 81 -3.42 -2.23 -25.41
C GLY A 81 -2.13 -1.41 -25.44
N MET A 82 -1.16 -1.73 -24.58
CA MET A 82 0.07 -0.97 -24.36
C MET A 82 1.25 -1.94 -24.25
N PRO A 83 2.28 -1.85 -25.12
CA PRO A 83 3.48 -2.67 -24.98
C PRO A 83 4.44 -2.11 -23.92
N PHE A 84 5.10 -3.00 -23.17
CA PHE A 84 6.05 -2.64 -22.13
C PHE A 84 7.39 -2.19 -22.72
N GLY A 85 7.86 -1.01 -22.31
CA GLY A 85 9.09 -0.41 -22.85
C GLY A 85 8.95 0.20 -24.25
N ASP A 86 7.73 0.34 -24.78
CA ASP A 86 7.48 1.00 -26.06
C ASP A 86 7.70 2.53 -25.94
N PRO A 87 8.44 3.16 -26.86
CA PRO A 87 8.75 4.60 -26.78
C PRO A 87 7.57 5.52 -27.11
N ARG A 88 6.46 4.99 -27.69
CA ARG A 88 5.31 5.79 -28.14
C ARG A 88 4.09 5.59 -27.25
N ASN A 89 3.78 4.34 -26.88
CA ASN A 89 2.65 3.99 -26.03
C ASN A 89 3.07 3.02 -24.90
N PRO A 90 3.90 3.49 -23.95
CA PRO A 90 4.43 2.62 -22.91
C PRO A 90 3.35 2.11 -21.95
N LEU A 91 3.41 0.82 -21.65
CA LEU A 91 2.83 0.24 -20.44
C LEU A 91 3.77 0.51 -19.26
N LEU A 92 3.21 1.00 -18.14
CA LEU A 92 3.90 1.02 -16.85
C LEU A 92 3.34 -0.05 -15.94
N LEU A 93 4.18 -0.56 -15.04
CA LEU A 93 3.85 -1.63 -14.11
C LEU A 93 4.06 -1.17 -12.66
N SER A 94 3.35 -1.81 -11.75
CA SER A 94 3.69 -1.87 -10.34
C SER A 94 4.26 -3.24 -10.00
N VAL A 95 5.18 -3.28 -9.06
CA VAL A 95 5.74 -4.52 -8.50
C VAL A 95 5.49 -4.51 -6.99
N ARG A 96 4.66 -5.45 -6.53
CA ARG A 96 4.14 -5.50 -5.15
C ARG A 96 4.39 -6.86 -4.53
N SER A 97 4.84 -6.90 -3.29
CA SER A 97 4.90 -8.16 -2.53
C SER A 97 3.50 -8.68 -2.19
N GLY A 98 3.43 -9.99 -1.96
CA GLY A 98 2.24 -10.67 -1.45
C GLY A 98 2.62 -11.95 -0.73
N ALA A 99 2.80 -11.89 0.59
CA ALA A 99 2.97 -13.09 1.40
C ALA A 99 1.61 -13.76 1.67
N ARG A 100 1.65 -14.99 2.21
CA ARG A 100 0.44 -15.76 2.60
C ARG A 100 -0.36 -15.04 3.67
N SER A 101 0.34 -14.51 4.67
CA SER A 101 -0.20 -13.63 5.69
C SER A 101 0.16 -12.18 5.40
N SER A 102 -0.71 -11.26 5.80
CA SER A 102 -0.44 -9.83 5.66
C SER A 102 0.70 -9.43 6.59
N MET A 103 1.75 -8.84 6.01
CA MET A 103 2.96 -8.41 6.72
C MET A 103 3.15 -6.91 6.47
N PRO A 104 2.47 -6.03 7.23
CA PRO A 104 2.53 -4.59 7.04
C PRO A 104 3.97 -4.07 7.15
N GLY A 105 4.37 -3.16 6.25
CA GLY A 105 5.68 -2.53 6.29
C GLY A 105 6.86 -3.39 5.80
N MET A 106 6.60 -4.62 5.36
CA MET A 106 7.64 -5.63 5.14
C MET A 106 8.09 -5.74 3.69
N MET A 107 7.33 -5.11 2.79
CA MET A 107 7.89 -4.65 1.53
C MET A 107 7.09 -3.49 0.95
N GLU A 108 7.82 -2.47 0.52
CA GLU A 108 7.29 -1.31 -0.17
C GLU A 108 7.00 -1.64 -1.64
N THR A 109 5.94 -1.04 -2.14
CA THR A 109 5.50 -1.18 -3.52
C THR A 109 6.37 -0.30 -4.40
N VAL A 110 6.84 -0.82 -5.54
CA VAL A 110 7.47 0.01 -6.57
C VAL A 110 6.41 0.29 -7.64
N LEU A 111 6.03 1.56 -7.79
CA LEU A 111 5.11 2.01 -8.85
C LEU A 111 5.89 2.58 -10.04
N ASN A 112 5.18 2.76 -11.17
CA ASN A 112 5.66 3.43 -12.37
C ASN A 112 6.87 2.74 -13.05
N VAL A 113 7.11 1.46 -12.78
CA VAL A 113 8.16 0.65 -13.42
C VAL A 113 7.95 0.69 -14.94
N GLY A 114 8.99 1.06 -15.67
CA GLY A 114 8.98 1.25 -17.11
C GLY A 114 9.19 2.71 -17.56
N LEU A 115 9.15 3.69 -16.64
CA LEU A 115 9.57 5.06 -16.96
C LEU A 115 11.09 5.12 -17.06
N CYS A 116 11.58 5.48 -18.23
CA CYS A 116 12.98 5.73 -18.53
C CYS A 116 13.09 6.73 -19.68
N SER A 117 14.30 7.19 -20.01
CA SER A 117 14.55 8.17 -21.07
C SER A 117 13.89 7.79 -22.40
N LYS A 118 13.78 6.49 -22.70
CA LYS A 118 13.13 5.95 -23.90
C LYS A 118 11.60 6.07 -23.89
N THR A 119 10.94 5.89 -22.76
CA THR A 119 9.46 5.81 -22.67
C THR A 119 8.80 7.12 -22.25
N ILE A 120 9.53 7.99 -21.56
CA ILE A 120 9.03 9.30 -21.09
C ILE A 120 8.39 10.11 -22.22
N PRO A 121 9.01 10.29 -23.41
CA PRO A 121 8.41 11.09 -24.48
C PRO A 121 7.04 10.57 -24.94
N GLY A 122 6.90 9.24 -25.10
CA GLY A 122 5.62 8.61 -25.45
C GLY A 122 4.57 8.78 -24.37
N MET A 123 4.96 8.67 -23.09
CA MET A 123 4.03 8.91 -22.00
C MET A 123 3.55 10.36 -21.96
N VAL A 124 4.44 11.34 -22.17
CA VAL A 124 4.07 12.77 -22.24
C VAL A 124 3.10 13.02 -23.38
N ALA A 125 3.36 12.46 -24.56
CA ALA A 125 2.48 12.62 -25.71
C ALA A 125 1.09 12.02 -25.47
N ARG A 126 1.01 10.88 -24.78
CA ARG A 126 -0.26 10.19 -24.50
C ARG A 126 -1.10 10.93 -23.46
N THR A 127 -0.48 11.41 -22.39
CA THR A 127 -1.22 12.06 -21.31
C THR A 127 -1.50 13.53 -21.61
N GLY A 128 -0.75 14.14 -22.54
CA GLY A 128 -0.78 15.60 -22.74
C GLY A 128 -0.33 16.39 -21.51
N ASN A 129 0.29 15.71 -20.53
CA ASN A 129 0.58 16.26 -19.20
C ASN A 129 2.00 15.87 -18.79
N GLY A 130 2.98 16.65 -19.24
CA GLY A 130 4.39 16.39 -18.95
C GLY A 130 4.71 16.52 -17.46
N ARG A 131 4.07 17.45 -16.73
CA ARG A 131 4.17 17.57 -15.28
C ARG A 131 3.86 16.24 -14.58
N PHE A 132 2.74 15.60 -14.92
CA PHE A 132 2.37 14.29 -14.37
C PHE A 132 3.45 13.23 -14.63
N VAL A 133 3.99 13.16 -15.86
CA VAL A 133 4.99 12.15 -16.21
C VAL A 133 6.28 12.32 -15.41
N TYR A 134 6.76 13.55 -15.26
CA TYR A 134 7.96 13.81 -14.46
C TYR A 134 7.71 13.71 -12.96
N ASP A 135 6.50 13.96 -12.47
CA ASP A 135 6.10 13.64 -11.10
C ASP A 135 6.13 12.13 -10.84
N ALA A 136 5.57 11.33 -11.76
CA ALA A 136 5.62 9.88 -11.69
C ALA A 136 7.06 9.34 -11.79
N TYR A 137 7.91 9.99 -12.59
CA TYR A 137 9.31 9.61 -12.76
C TYR A 137 10.16 9.91 -11.52
N ARG A 138 10.04 11.11 -10.91
CA ARG A 138 10.74 11.39 -9.64
C ARG A 138 10.34 10.40 -8.54
N ARG A 139 9.05 10.03 -8.48
CA ARG A 139 8.52 9.06 -7.51
C ARG A 139 9.11 7.68 -7.77
N LEU A 140 9.19 7.25 -9.04
CA LEU A 140 9.88 6.01 -9.40
C LEU A 140 11.34 6.05 -8.91
N ILE A 141 12.09 7.12 -9.19
CA ILE A 141 13.49 7.24 -8.76
C ILE A 141 13.60 7.10 -7.24
N MET A 142 12.76 7.81 -6.49
CA MET A 142 12.73 7.73 -5.02
C MET A 142 12.43 6.31 -4.51
N MET A 143 11.28 5.75 -4.90
CA MET A 143 10.84 4.43 -4.45
C MET A 143 11.80 3.33 -4.86
N TYR A 144 12.27 3.35 -6.11
CA TYR A 144 13.15 2.30 -6.61
C TYR A 144 14.53 2.37 -5.95
N SER A 145 15.06 3.58 -5.73
CA SER A 145 16.37 3.74 -5.08
C SER A 145 16.33 3.26 -3.63
N ASP A 146 15.26 3.58 -2.91
CA ASP A 146 15.03 3.12 -1.55
C ASP A 146 14.82 1.59 -1.47
N VAL A 147 13.84 1.08 -2.20
CA VAL A 147 13.39 -0.31 -2.06
C VAL A 147 14.35 -1.29 -2.73
N VAL A 148 14.72 -1.01 -3.98
CA VAL A 148 15.49 -1.94 -4.82
C VAL A 148 16.99 -1.71 -4.64
N MET A 149 17.43 -0.45 -4.58
CA MET A 149 18.84 -0.12 -4.59
C MET A 149 19.48 0.03 -3.21
N GLU A 150 18.72 0.31 -2.15
CA GLU A 150 19.25 0.42 -0.78
C GLU A 150 18.81 -0.79 0.07
N LYS A 151 17.52 -0.88 0.39
CA LYS A 151 16.96 -1.89 1.31
C LYS A 151 17.19 -3.33 0.82
N ALA A 152 16.82 -3.65 -0.42
CA ALA A 152 17.00 -5.00 -0.96
C ALA A 152 18.47 -5.39 -1.18
N ALA A 153 19.36 -4.41 -1.30
CA ALA A 153 20.80 -4.64 -1.37
C ALA A 153 21.43 -4.91 0.00
N GLY A 154 20.67 -4.75 1.09
CA GLY A 154 21.17 -4.91 2.46
C GLY A 154 22.04 -3.74 2.92
N VAL A 155 21.88 -2.56 2.30
CA VAL A 155 22.54 -1.33 2.75
C VAL A 155 21.75 -0.79 3.94
N GLU A 156 22.45 -0.54 5.05
CA GLU A 156 21.87 -0.02 6.28
C GLU A 156 22.50 1.33 6.61
N PRO A 157 21.92 2.43 6.09
CA PRO A 157 22.37 3.77 6.42
C PRO A 157 22.08 4.07 7.89
N ALA A 158 22.85 5.02 8.46
CA ALA A 158 22.55 5.54 9.80
C ALA A 158 21.14 6.15 9.84
N GLU A 159 20.53 6.21 11.03
CA GLU A 159 19.18 6.74 11.20
C GLU A 159 19.05 8.14 10.58
N GLY A 160 18.07 8.30 9.70
CA GLY A 160 17.84 9.55 8.96
C GLY A 160 18.76 9.81 7.78
N GLN A 161 19.66 8.88 7.42
CA GLN A 161 20.56 9.00 6.26
C GLN A 161 20.14 8.15 5.06
N GLY A 162 18.98 7.49 5.10
CA GLY A 162 18.49 6.68 3.98
C GLY A 162 18.21 7.49 2.72
N ILE A 163 18.43 6.89 1.55
CA ILE A 163 18.34 7.58 0.25
C ILE A 163 16.98 8.25 0.06
N ARG A 164 15.88 7.61 0.47
CA ARG A 164 14.53 8.18 0.38
C ARG A 164 14.45 9.54 1.06
N ARG A 165 14.90 9.61 2.33
CA ARG A 165 14.85 10.84 3.12
C ARG A 165 15.71 11.94 2.51
N GLN A 166 16.88 11.61 1.99
CA GLN A 166 17.73 12.58 1.30
C GLN A 166 17.05 13.16 0.05
N LEU A 167 16.33 12.33 -0.72
CA LEU A 167 15.56 12.79 -1.88
C LEU A 167 14.33 13.61 -1.48
N ASP A 168 13.65 13.25 -0.38
CA ASP A 168 12.57 14.05 0.21
C ASP A 168 13.07 15.43 0.67
N ASP A 169 14.23 15.50 1.31
CA ASP A 169 14.85 16.76 1.73
C ASP A 169 15.16 17.67 0.54
N MET A 170 15.64 17.09 -0.57
CA MET A 170 15.89 17.80 -1.83
C MET A 170 14.59 18.34 -2.46
N LEU A 171 13.50 17.57 -2.43
CA LEU A 171 12.18 18.04 -2.85
C LEU A 171 11.68 19.19 -1.96
N GLY A 172 11.84 19.06 -0.64
CA GLY A 172 11.52 20.10 0.34
C GLY A 172 12.34 21.38 0.12
N GLU A 173 13.61 21.25 -0.23
CA GLU A 173 14.49 22.37 -0.59
C GLU A 173 13.96 23.13 -1.81
N VAL A 174 13.59 22.43 -2.89
CA VAL A 174 12.99 23.05 -4.08
C VAL A 174 11.73 23.83 -3.72
N LYS A 175 10.84 23.23 -2.90
CA LYS A 175 9.62 23.91 -2.44
C LYS A 175 9.94 25.19 -1.67
N ARG A 176 10.86 25.13 -0.70
CA ARG A 176 11.26 26.29 0.12
C ARG A 176 11.92 27.40 -0.71
N GLN A 177 12.84 27.04 -1.61
CA GLN A 177 13.57 28.01 -2.45
C GLN A 177 12.67 28.74 -3.44
N LYS A 178 11.65 28.03 -3.97
CA LYS A 178 10.76 28.56 -5.02
C LYS A 178 9.42 29.05 -4.49
N GLY A 179 9.13 28.86 -3.20
CA GLY A 179 7.88 29.30 -2.57
C GLY A 179 6.65 28.44 -2.90
N TYR A 180 6.85 27.17 -3.30
CA TYR A 180 5.75 26.23 -3.53
C TYR A 180 5.18 25.74 -2.21
N LYS A 181 3.84 25.69 -2.09
CA LYS A 181 3.17 25.25 -0.87
C LYS A 181 3.05 23.73 -0.82
N THR A 182 2.77 23.13 -1.97
CA THR A 182 2.54 21.69 -2.12
C THR A 182 3.37 21.11 -3.25
N ASP A 183 3.55 19.79 -3.27
CA ASP A 183 4.20 19.09 -4.39
C ASP A 183 3.48 19.30 -5.72
N ALA A 184 2.15 19.48 -5.68
CA ALA A 184 1.31 19.73 -6.83
C ALA A 184 1.65 21.05 -7.55
N ASP A 185 2.18 22.03 -6.80
CA ASP A 185 2.54 23.35 -7.32
C ASP A 185 3.86 23.35 -8.11
N ILE A 186 4.65 22.27 -8.03
CA ILE A 186 5.96 22.18 -8.71
C ILE A 186 5.73 21.98 -10.22
N PRO A 187 6.23 22.90 -11.07
CA PRO A 187 6.02 22.85 -12.51
C PRO A 187 6.92 21.80 -13.18
N GLU A 188 6.52 21.38 -14.39
CA GLU A 188 7.24 20.36 -15.17
C GLU A 188 8.74 20.64 -15.32
N ALA A 189 9.12 21.89 -15.59
CA ALA A 189 10.52 22.26 -15.80
C ALA A 189 11.39 22.00 -14.55
N GLU A 190 10.86 22.29 -13.36
CA GLU A 190 11.55 22.05 -12.08
C GLU A 190 11.59 20.55 -11.77
N LEU A 191 10.52 19.80 -12.07
CA LEU A 191 10.50 18.34 -11.90
C LEU A 191 11.53 17.63 -12.80
N LYS A 192 11.71 18.10 -14.04
CA LYS A 192 12.77 17.61 -14.94
C LYS A 192 14.16 17.75 -14.31
N VAL A 193 14.47 18.94 -13.82
CA VAL A 193 15.75 19.23 -13.15
C VAL A 193 15.89 18.39 -11.88
N LEU A 194 14.82 18.24 -11.11
CA LEU A 194 14.81 17.44 -9.89
C LEU A 194 15.09 15.96 -10.17
N CYS A 195 14.54 15.38 -11.24
CA CYS A 195 14.81 13.99 -11.63
C CYS A 195 16.31 13.77 -11.91
N GLU A 196 16.97 14.70 -12.61
CA GLU A 196 18.41 14.61 -12.86
C GLU A 196 19.22 14.76 -11.57
N ARG A 197 18.84 15.70 -10.69
CA ARG A 197 19.46 15.84 -9.37
C ARG A 197 19.30 14.58 -8.52
N PHE A 198 18.13 13.93 -8.57
CA PHE A 198 17.87 12.68 -7.86
C PHE A 198 18.79 11.55 -8.36
N LYS A 199 18.87 11.33 -9.68
CA LYS A 199 19.79 10.33 -10.24
C LYS A 199 21.25 10.58 -9.85
N ALA A 200 21.69 11.84 -9.87
CA ALA A 200 23.03 12.21 -9.42
C ALA A 200 23.26 11.86 -7.94
N LYS A 201 22.28 12.18 -7.06
CA LYS A 201 22.35 11.84 -5.63
C LYS A 201 22.34 10.33 -5.41
N VAL A 202 21.55 9.58 -6.17
CA VAL A 202 21.52 8.10 -6.13
C VAL A 202 22.89 7.52 -6.48
N ARG A 203 23.53 8.02 -7.54
CA ARG A 203 24.89 7.62 -7.91
C ARG A 203 25.91 7.94 -6.82
N GLU A 204 25.82 9.13 -6.24
CA GLU A 204 26.71 9.59 -5.16
C GLU A 204 26.61 8.71 -3.91
N VAL A 205 25.40 8.41 -3.46
CA VAL A 205 25.15 7.69 -2.19
C VAL A 205 25.27 6.17 -2.36
N LEU A 206 24.72 5.61 -3.43
CA LEU A 206 24.65 4.16 -3.64
C LEU A 206 25.77 3.63 -4.55
N GLY A 207 26.59 4.49 -5.14
CA GLY A 207 27.73 4.10 -5.98
C GLY A 207 27.35 3.49 -7.32
N ARG A 208 26.07 3.57 -7.73
CA ARG A 208 25.54 3.01 -8.99
C ARG A 208 24.48 3.91 -9.61
N GLU A 209 24.42 3.88 -10.93
CA GLU A 209 23.41 4.62 -11.70
C GLU A 209 22.00 4.06 -11.46
N PHE A 210 21.01 4.94 -11.54
CA PHE A 210 19.61 4.55 -11.62
C PHE A 210 19.34 3.81 -12.94
N PRO A 211 18.66 2.65 -12.95
CA PRO A 211 18.45 1.87 -14.17
C PRO A 211 17.53 2.60 -15.15
N ASP A 212 18.07 2.99 -16.30
CA ASP A 212 17.37 3.71 -17.37
C ASP A 212 16.80 2.77 -18.45
N ASP A 213 16.39 1.56 -18.06
CA ASP A 213 15.74 0.57 -18.92
C ASP A 213 14.55 -0.10 -18.23
N ALA A 214 13.45 -0.27 -18.96
CA ALA A 214 12.20 -0.81 -18.43
C ALA A 214 12.33 -2.28 -17.97
N ARG A 215 13.09 -3.11 -18.70
CA ARG A 215 13.28 -4.52 -18.36
C ARG A 215 14.20 -4.67 -17.16
N GLU A 216 15.26 -3.88 -17.09
CA GLU A 216 16.15 -3.83 -15.92
C GLU A 216 15.37 -3.44 -14.65
N GLN A 217 14.52 -2.41 -14.75
CA GLN A 217 13.65 -2.00 -13.65
C GLN A 217 12.70 -3.12 -13.21
N LEU A 218 12.06 -3.82 -14.17
CA LEU A 218 11.15 -4.92 -13.85
C LEU A 218 11.86 -6.05 -13.10
N TRP A 219 13.00 -6.52 -13.61
CA TRP A 219 13.74 -7.62 -12.99
C TRP A 219 14.39 -7.23 -11.67
N GLY A 220 14.86 -5.98 -11.54
CA GLY A 220 15.36 -5.46 -10.27
C GLY A 220 14.24 -5.37 -9.22
N GLY A 221 13.05 -4.91 -9.62
CA GLY A 221 11.86 -4.93 -8.77
C GLY A 221 11.48 -6.34 -8.30
N ILE A 222 11.42 -7.32 -9.22
CA ILE A 222 11.15 -8.73 -8.89
C ILE A 222 12.24 -9.31 -7.96
N GLY A 223 13.50 -8.93 -8.14
CA GLY A 223 14.59 -9.38 -7.27
C GLY A 223 14.55 -8.76 -5.89
N ALA A 224 14.17 -7.49 -5.80
CA ALA A 224 13.95 -6.81 -4.53
C ALA A 224 12.81 -7.47 -3.76
N VAL A 225 11.66 -7.66 -4.42
CA VAL A 225 10.74 -8.80 -4.26
C VAL A 225 11.13 -9.86 -3.25
N PHE A 226 11.83 -10.85 -3.80
CA PHE A 226 12.26 -12.01 -3.09
C PHE A 226 13.30 -11.70 -2.03
N SER A 227 14.21 -10.75 -2.29
CA SER A 227 15.29 -10.40 -1.36
C SER A 227 14.77 -9.80 -0.05
N SER A 228 13.65 -9.08 -0.08
CA SER A 228 13.05 -8.48 1.11
C SER A 228 12.55 -9.52 2.12
N TRP A 229 12.24 -10.74 1.66
CA TRP A 229 11.79 -11.81 2.56
C TRP A 229 12.82 -12.14 3.64
N ASN A 230 14.12 -12.12 3.33
CA ASN A 230 15.17 -12.31 4.34
C ASN A 230 15.81 -10.99 4.79
N GLY A 231 15.14 -9.86 4.60
CA GLY A 231 15.53 -8.60 5.24
C GLY A 231 15.40 -8.69 6.77
N LYS A 232 16.23 -7.95 7.52
CA LYS A 232 16.23 -8.00 9.00
C LYS A 232 14.85 -7.71 9.60
N ARG A 233 14.17 -6.69 9.09
CA ARG A 233 12.78 -6.33 9.47
C ARG A 233 11.83 -7.49 9.21
N ALA A 234 12.01 -8.13 8.05
CA ALA A 234 11.21 -9.27 7.66
C ALA A 234 11.33 -10.46 8.62
N ILE A 235 12.55 -10.73 9.04
CA ILE A 235 12.83 -11.76 10.02
C ILE A 235 12.25 -11.38 11.40
N SER A 236 12.47 -10.15 11.88
CA SER A 236 11.96 -9.70 13.20
C SER A 236 10.44 -9.84 13.29
N TYR A 237 9.70 -9.29 12.32
CA TYR A 237 8.25 -9.39 12.29
C TYR A 237 7.76 -10.84 12.18
N ARG A 238 8.41 -11.70 11.39
CA ARG A 238 8.05 -13.12 11.34
C ARG A 238 8.23 -13.82 12.68
N ARG A 239 9.31 -13.50 13.41
CA ARG A 239 9.53 -14.06 14.75
C ARG A 239 8.48 -13.57 15.74
N ILE A 240 8.09 -12.30 15.65
CA ILE A 240 7.03 -11.69 16.47
C ILE A 240 5.66 -12.35 16.22
N GLU A 241 5.30 -12.54 14.96
CA GLU A 241 3.98 -13.06 14.55
C GLU A 241 3.93 -14.58 14.41
N GLY A 242 5.04 -15.29 14.66
CA GLY A 242 5.11 -16.75 14.52
C GLY A 242 4.98 -17.25 13.07
N ILE A 243 5.43 -16.47 12.09
CA ILE A 243 5.34 -16.81 10.66
C ILE A 243 6.57 -17.64 10.24
N PRO A 244 6.39 -18.83 9.63
CA PRO A 244 7.51 -19.66 9.19
C PRO A 244 8.34 -19.06 8.05
N ASP A 245 9.65 -19.30 8.06
CA ASP A 245 10.59 -18.75 7.08
C ASP A 245 10.42 -19.36 5.68
N GLU A 246 9.99 -20.62 5.62
CA GLU A 246 9.82 -21.38 4.38
C GLU A 246 8.62 -20.95 3.54
N TRP A 247 7.72 -20.11 4.07
CA TRP A 247 6.54 -19.65 3.34
C TRP A 247 6.87 -18.81 2.12
N GLY A 248 7.96 -18.05 2.17
CA GLY A 248 8.35 -17.12 1.10
C GLY A 248 7.32 -16.01 0.84
N THR A 249 7.57 -15.23 -0.20
CA THR A 249 6.67 -14.17 -0.67
C THR A 249 6.41 -14.31 -2.16
N ALA A 250 5.19 -13.97 -2.60
CA ALA A 250 4.86 -13.85 -4.02
C ALA A 250 5.15 -12.43 -4.53
N VAL A 251 5.30 -12.31 -5.84
CA VAL A 251 5.49 -11.02 -6.53
C VAL A 251 4.30 -10.76 -7.43
N ASN A 252 3.56 -9.68 -7.19
CA ASN A 252 2.47 -9.25 -8.06
C ASN A 252 2.99 -8.15 -8.97
N VAL A 253 2.99 -8.41 -10.27
CA VAL A 253 3.31 -7.44 -11.31
C VAL A 253 2.01 -7.04 -11.99
N GLN A 254 1.63 -5.77 -11.91
CA GLN A 254 0.31 -5.31 -12.34
C GLN A 254 0.42 -4.03 -13.16
N ALA A 255 -0.35 -3.92 -14.24
CA ALA A 255 -0.46 -2.70 -15.03
C ALA A 255 -0.84 -1.50 -14.16
N MET A 256 -0.12 -0.39 -14.35
CA MET A 256 -0.46 0.87 -13.68
C MET A 256 -1.78 1.42 -14.22
N VAL A 257 -2.57 1.93 -13.29
CA VAL A 257 -3.66 2.88 -13.53
C VAL A 257 -3.39 4.11 -12.67
N PHE A 258 -3.76 5.29 -13.15
CA PHE A 258 -3.35 6.56 -12.58
C PHE A 258 -4.54 7.33 -12.04
N GLY A 259 -4.54 7.56 -10.73
CA GLY A 259 -5.48 8.47 -10.08
C GLY A 259 -5.11 9.95 -10.19
N ASN A 260 -3.98 10.27 -10.83
CA ASN A 260 -3.36 11.60 -10.88
C ASN A 260 -3.20 12.16 -12.31
N MET A 261 -4.13 11.82 -13.21
CA MET A 261 -4.17 12.38 -14.57
C MET A 261 -4.98 13.69 -14.69
N GLY A 262 -5.64 14.12 -13.61
CA GLY A 262 -6.48 15.32 -13.58
C GLY A 262 -7.71 15.13 -12.69
N GLU A 263 -8.69 16.02 -12.84
CA GLU A 263 -9.90 16.09 -12.00
C GLU A 263 -10.86 14.91 -12.18
N THR A 264 -10.78 14.20 -13.31
CA THR A 264 -11.56 12.99 -13.61
C THR A 264 -10.91 11.70 -13.09
N SER A 265 -9.76 11.83 -12.42
CA SER A 265 -9.00 10.71 -11.88
C SER A 265 -8.84 10.86 -10.37
N ALA A 266 -8.82 9.72 -9.67
CA ALA A 266 -8.72 9.69 -8.22
C ALA A 266 -8.21 8.35 -7.72
N THR A 267 -7.87 8.28 -6.44
CA THR A 267 -7.58 7.02 -5.73
C THR A 267 -8.31 7.00 -4.40
N GLY A 268 -8.57 5.82 -3.85
CA GLY A 268 -9.19 5.72 -2.54
C GLY A 268 -8.99 4.36 -1.87
N VAL A 269 -9.29 4.36 -0.57
CA VAL A 269 -9.31 3.18 0.28
C VAL A 269 -10.66 3.15 1.00
N ALA A 270 -11.27 1.98 1.04
CA ALA A 270 -12.57 1.81 1.67
C ALA A 270 -12.71 0.45 2.37
N PHE A 271 -13.57 0.40 3.36
CA PHE A 271 -13.97 -0.76 4.11
C PHE A 271 -15.47 -0.98 3.91
N SER A 272 -15.88 -2.22 3.67
CA SER A 272 -17.29 -2.53 3.46
C SER A 272 -18.15 -2.30 4.70
N ARG A 273 -17.56 -2.16 5.88
CA ARG A 273 -18.19 -1.70 7.12
C ARG A 273 -17.16 -0.88 7.90
N ASN A 274 -17.60 -0.05 8.84
CA ASN A 274 -16.69 0.80 9.60
C ASN A 274 -15.76 -0.06 10.49
N PRO A 275 -14.43 -0.04 10.27
CA PRO A 275 -13.48 -0.91 10.98
C PRO A 275 -13.26 -0.54 12.44
N ALA A 276 -13.72 0.65 12.88
CA ALA A 276 -13.56 1.15 14.24
C ALA A 276 -14.72 0.74 15.16
N ASN A 277 -15.97 0.79 14.68
CA ASN A 277 -17.16 0.53 15.50
C ASN A 277 -18.04 -0.63 15.01
N GLY A 278 -17.87 -1.10 13.77
CA GLY A 278 -18.64 -2.21 13.21
C GLY A 278 -19.85 -1.81 12.38
N ASP A 279 -20.20 -0.52 12.32
CA ASP A 279 -21.41 -0.05 11.63
C ASP A 279 -21.42 -0.44 10.15
N ASN A 280 -22.58 -0.88 9.66
CA ASN A 280 -22.76 -1.30 8.27
C ASN A 280 -22.92 -0.12 7.28
N HIS A 281 -22.02 0.86 7.37
CA HIS A 281 -21.90 1.95 6.39
C HIS A 281 -20.65 1.74 5.53
N PHE A 282 -20.71 2.16 4.26
CA PHE A 282 -19.54 2.10 3.39
C PHE A 282 -18.52 3.13 3.90
N TYR A 283 -17.45 2.68 4.55
CA TYR A 283 -16.53 3.59 5.22
C TYR A 283 -15.27 3.76 4.39
N GLY A 284 -14.86 4.98 4.08
CA GLY A 284 -13.63 5.17 3.31
C GLY A 284 -13.35 6.60 2.95
N GLU A 285 -12.21 6.78 2.31
CA GLU A 285 -11.70 8.09 1.93
C GLU A 285 -11.07 8.03 0.54
N TRP A 286 -11.07 9.17 -0.14
CA TRP A 286 -10.58 9.29 -1.51
C TRP A 286 -9.90 10.64 -1.76
N LEU A 287 -9.04 10.69 -2.78
CA LEU A 287 -8.34 11.89 -3.22
C LEU A 287 -8.42 12.03 -4.74
N VAL A 288 -8.91 13.18 -5.20
CA VAL A 288 -8.85 13.60 -6.61
C VAL A 288 -7.41 13.94 -6.97
N ASN A 289 -7.02 13.54 -8.18
CA ASN A 289 -5.73 13.85 -8.79
C ASN A 289 -4.55 13.46 -7.88
N ALA A 290 -4.52 12.19 -7.46
CA ALA A 290 -3.58 11.64 -6.48
C ALA A 290 -3.19 10.18 -6.78
N GLN A 291 -2.08 9.72 -6.21
CA GLN A 291 -1.73 8.30 -6.17
C GLN A 291 -1.99 7.70 -4.77
N GLY A 292 -2.08 6.38 -4.68
CA GLY A 292 -2.39 5.70 -3.41
C GLY A 292 -1.44 6.06 -2.26
N GLU A 293 -0.19 6.39 -2.56
CA GLU A 293 0.79 6.91 -1.59
C GLU A 293 0.31 8.20 -0.91
N ASP A 294 -0.33 9.12 -1.64
CA ASP A 294 -0.80 10.39 -1.09
C ASP A 294 -1.97 10.22 -0.11
N VAL A 295 -2.75 9.13 -0.26
CA VAL A 295 -3.81 8.76 0.68
C VAL A 295 -3.21 8.24 1.99
N VAL A 296 -2.14 7.45 1.90
CA VAL A 296 -1.50 6.82 3.07
C VAL A 296 -0.60 7.80 3.83
N ALA A 297 0.09 8.69 3.12
CA ALA A 297 1.06 9.62 3.71
C ALA A 297 0.40 10.79 4.48
N GLY A 298 -0.93 10.97 4.41
CA GLY A 298 -1.63 12.01 5.16
C GLY A 298 -1.29 13.46 4.75
N ILE A 299 -0.47 13.66 3.71
CA ILE A 299 -0.04 14.99 3.21
C ILE A 299 -1.24 15.84 2.78
N ARG A 300 -2.30 15.20 2.29
CA ARG A 300 -3.57 15.83 1.90
C ARG A 300 -4.69 15.24 2.74
N THR A 301 -5.54 16.10 3.31
CA THR A 301 -6.77 15.68 3.95
C THR A 301 -7.67 14.99 2.92
N PRO A 302 -8.02 13.72 3.13
CA PRO A 302 -8.80 12.98 2.14
C PRO A 302 -10.29 13.29 2.28
N SER A 303 -11.00 13.17 1.16
CA SER A 303 -12.43 13.44 1.07
C SER A 303 -13.24 12.20 1.49
N PRO A 304 -14.46 12.36 2.04
CA PRO A 304 -15.29 11.23 2.47
C PRO A 304 -15.80 10.43 1.28
N LEU A 305 -16.01 9.13 1.43
CA LEU A 305 -16.54 8.30 0.33
C LEU A 305 -18.01 8.61 0.01
N ASN A 306 -18.84 8.86 1.03
CA ASN A 306 -20.26 9.16 0.90
C ASN A 306 -20.72 10.17 1.95
N GLU A 307 -21.97 10.61 1.85
CA GLU A 307 -22.53 11.58 2.78
C GLU A 307 -22.71 11.00 4.20
N SER A 308 -23.01 9.71 4.32
CA SER A 308 -23.33 9.05 5.60
C SER A 308 -22.12 8.96 6.55
N THR A 309 -20.90 8.95 6.02
CA THR A 309 -19.67 8.86 6.81
C THR A 309 -18.95 10.20 6.98
N LYS A 310 -19.60 11.31 6.64
CA LYS A 310 -19.07 12.65 6.91
C LYS A 310 -18.94 12.89 8.41
N ASN A 311 -17.86 13.55 8.80
CA ASN A 311 -17.57 13.95 10.18
C ASN A 311 -17.19 15.43 10.25
N GLU A 312 -16.93 15.96 11.46
CA GLU A 312 -16.60 17.37 11.67
C GLU A 312 -15.42 17.87 10.82
N GLN A 313 -14.44 17.00 10.53
CA GLN A 313 -13.22 17.37 9.81
C GLN A 313 -13.45 17.47 8.30
N ASN A 314 -14.33 16.63 7.73
CA ASN A 314 -14.49 16.51 6.28
C ASN A 314 -15.90 16.88 5.76
N ARG A 315 -16.82 17.31 6.63
CA ARG A 315 -18.21 17.68 6.25
C ARG A 315 -18.32 18.72 5.15
N HIS A 316 -17.31 19.58 5.02
CA HIS A 316 -17.24 20.67 4.05
C HIS A 316 -16.69 20.21 2.68
N MET A 317 -16.15 18.99 2.61
CA MET A 317 -15.56 18.41 1.40
C MET A 317 -16.62 17.62 0.60
N PRO A 318 -16.50 17.58 -0.74
CA PRO A 318 -17.38 16.75 -1.56
C PRO A 318 -17.12 15.26 -1.34
N SER A 319 -18.17 14.46 -1.30
CA SER A 319 -18.03 13.00 -1.25
C SER A 319 -17.84 12.38 -2.64
N LEU A 320 -17.34 11.14 -2.73
CA LEU A 320 -17.28 10.44 -4.01
C LEU A 320 -18.69 10.20 -4.58
N GLU A 321 -19.64 9.89 -3.70
CA GLU A 321 -21.07 9.77 -4.01
C GLU A 321 -21.64 10.98 -4.75
N THR A 322 -21.24 12.20 -4.35
CA THR A 322 -21.72 13.43 -4.99
C THR A 322 -20.87 13.86 -6.19
N ALA A 323 -19.55 13.68 -6.11
CA ALA A 323 -18.62 14.12 -7.14
C ALA A 323 -18.63 13.21 -8.39
N MET A 324 -18.77 11.91 -8.20
CA MET A 324 -18.73 10.90 -9.27
C MET A 324 -19.80 9.81 -9.03
N PRO A 325 -21.11 10.15 -9.09
CA PRO A 325 -22.20 9.27 -8.65
C PRO A 325 -22.25 7.92 -9.36
N ALA A 326 -21.97 7.88 -10.67
CA ALA A 326 -21.95 6.63 -11.44
C ALA A 326 -20.82 5.69 -10.98
N VAL A 327 -19.63 6.24 -10.70
CA VAL A 327 -18.48 5.48 -10.22
C VAL A 327 -18.69 5.01 -8.79
N TYR A 328 -19.27 5.85 -7.93
CA TYR A 328 -19.65 5.46 -6.57
C TYR A 328 -20.65 4.31 -6.57
N ALA A 329 -21.69 4.36 -7.41
CA ALA A 329 -22.68 3.29 -7.52
C ALA A 329 -22.05 1.96 -7.98
N GLU A 330 -21.10 2.01 -8.93
CA GLU A 330 -20.33 0.83 -9.34
C GLU A 330 -19.49 0.28 -8.18
N LEU A 331 -18.80 1.16 -7.45
CA LEU A 331 -17.95 0.80 -6.32
C LEU A 331 -18.75 0.18 -5.16
N ASP A 332 -19.91 0.73 -4.80
CA ASP A 332 -20.78 0.18 -3.75
C ASP A 332 -21.38 -1.17 -4.17
N ALA A 333 -21.73 -1.35 -5.44
CA ALA A 333 -22.14 -2.65 -5.96
C ALA A 333 -21.00 -3.70 -5.85
N ILE A 334 -19.75 -3.30 -6.11
CA ILE A 334 -18.56 -4.15 -5.91
C ILE A 334 -18.37 -4.47 -4.42
N ARG A 335 -18.49 -3.48 -3.53
CA ARG A 335 -18.42 -3.67 -2.06
C ARG A 335 -19.40 -4.75 -1.60
N VAL A 336 -20.68 -4.66 -1.99
CA VAL A 336 -21.70 -5.65 -1.62
C VAL A 336 -21.36 -7.03 -2.20
N LYS A 337 -20.90 -7.11 -3.45
CA LYS A 337 -20.49 -8.37 -4.08
C LYS A 337 -19.34 -9.03 -3.32
N LEU A 338 -18.31 -8.26 -2.98
CA LEU A 338 -17.13 -8.74 -2.26
C LEU A 338 -17.50 -9.22 -0.85
N GLU A 339 -18.26 -8.43 -0.08
CA GLU A 339 -18.67 -8.82 1.28
C GLU A 339 -19.52 -10.10 1.26
N ARG A 340 -20.44 -10.26 0.31
CA ARG A 340 -21.23 -11.49 0.17
C ARG A 340 -20.40 -12.70 -0.24
N HIS A 341 -19.45 -12.51 -1.15
CA HIS A 341 -18.60 -13.59 -1.65
C HIS A 341 -17.65 -14.12 -0.57
N TYR A 342 -16.89 -13.22 0.06
CA TYR A 342 -15.97 -13.57 1.15
C TYR A 342 -16.67 -13.80 2.49
N ARG A 343 -17.96 -13.45 2.56
CA ARG A 343 -18.82 -13.49 3.74
C ARG A 343 -18.27 -12.68 4.91
N ASP A 344 -17.43 -11.68 4.68
CA ASP A 344 -16.78 -10.91 5.73
C ASP A 344 -16.45 -9.49 5.27
N MET A 345 -16.18 -8.58 6.20
CA MET A 345 -15.85 -7.19 5.92
C MET A 345 -14.56 -7.09 5.08
N GLN A 346 -14.63 -6.32 4.00
CA GLN A 346 -13.53 -6.17 3.04
C GLN A 346 -12.90 -4.79 3.13
N ASP A 347 -11.58 -4.77 3.23
CA ASP A 347 -10.71 -3.62 2.96
C ASP A 347 -10.36 -3.62 1.46
N ILE A 348 -10.59 -2.48 0.81
CA ILE A 348 -10.68 -2.30 -0.63
C ILE A 348 -9.79 -1.12 -1.04
N GLU A 349 -8.89 -1.34 -2.00
CA GLU A 349 -8.12 -0.27 -2.65
C GLU A 349 -8.62 -0.12 -4.09
N PHE A 350 -8.87 1.13 -4.51
CA PHE A 350 -9.36 1.42 -5.86
C PHE A 350 -8.71 2.67 -6.46
N THR A 351 -8.74 2.75 -7.79
CA THR A 351 -8.32 3.92 -8.56
C THR A 351 -9.34 4.20 -9.65
N ILE A 352 -9.59 5.47 -9.88
CA ILE A 352 -10.41 6.00 -10.96
C ILE A 352 -9.45 6.66 -11.93
N GLN A 353 -9.42 6.20 -13.18
CA GLN A 353 -8.62 6.81 -14.23
C GLN A 353 -9.56 7.26 -15.34
N ASP A 354 -9.60 8.58 -15.59
CA ASP A 354 -10.46 9.20 -16.60
C ASP A 354 -11.93 8.73 -16.50
N GLY A 355 -12.48 8.73 -15.28
CA GLY A 355 -13.85 8.30 -14.99
C GLY A 355 -14.08 6.79 -14.99
N ARG A 356 -13.05 5.95 -15.22
CA ARG A 356 -13.15 4.49 -15.16
C ARG A 356 -12.64 3.94 -13.84
N LEU A 357 -13.47 3.16 -13.15
CA LEU A 357 -13.11 2.46 -11.91
C LEU A 357 -12.22 1.25 -12.17
N TRP A 358 -11.22 1.09 -11.30
CA TRP A 358 -10.33 -0.06 -11.23
C TRP A 358 -10.12 -0.49 -9.79
N MET A 359 -10.26 -1.77 -9.52
CA MET A 359 -10.01 -2.38 -8.22
C MET A 359 -8.58 -2.90 -8.15
N LEU A 360 -7.81 -2.42 -7.18
CA LEU A 360 -6.38 -2.72 -7.03
C LEU A 360 -6.11 -3.80 -6.00
N GLN A 361 -6.98 -3.91 -5.00
CA GLN A 361 -6.85 -4.88 -3.93
C GLN A 361 -8.19 -5.07 -3.23
N CYS A 362 -8.43 -6.30 -2.77
CA CYS A 362 -9.33 -6.54 -1.66
C CYS A 362 -8.65 -7.50 -0.66
N ARG A 363 -9.04 -7.40 0.60
CA ARG A 363 -8.70 -8.38 1.63
C ARG A 363 -9.72 -8.29 2.77
N VAL A 364 -9.74 -9.32 3.61
CA VAL A 364 -10.43 -9.25 4.89
C VAL A 364 -9.86 -8.08 5.69
N GLY A 365 -10.71 -7.10 6.03
CA GLY A 365 -10.26 -5.87 6.67
C GLY A 365 -9.88 -6.08 8.12
N LYS A 366 -8.77 -5.45 8.56
CA LYS A 366 -8.45 -5.34 9.99
C LYS A 366 -9.48 -4.44 10.68
N ARG A 367 -9.78 -4.72 11.94
CA ARG A 367 -10.84 -4.06 12.70
C ARG A 367 -10.62 -4.23 14.20
N THR A 368 -11.17 -3.30 14.99
CA THR A 368 -11.12 -3.35 16.47
C THR A 368 -11.94 -4.52 17.01
N GLY A 369 -11.72 -4.88 18.28
CA GLY A 369 -12.54 -5.87 18.98
C GLY A 369 -14.04 -5.56 18.95
N THR A 370 -14.42 -4.30 19.22
CA THR A 370 -15.82 -3.84 19.16
C THR A 370 -16.40 -4.03 17.77
N ALA A 371 -15.67 -3.62 16.74
CA ALA A 371 -16.10 -3.76 15.37
C ALA A 371 -16.24 -5.23 14.94
N ALA A 372 -15.29 -6.09 15.35
CA ALA A 372 -15.36 -7.53 15.06
C ALA A 372 -16.62 -8.18 15.64
N LEU A 373 -16.96 -7.86 16.89
CA LEU A 373 -18.15 -8.39 17.56
C LEU A 373 -19.43 -7.90 16.89
N ASN A 374 -19.57 -6.59 16.68
CA ASN A 374 -20.75 -5.99 16.06
C ASN A 374 -20.98 -6.56 14.65
N MET A 375 -19.93 -6.58 13.81
CA MET A 375 -20.03 -7.14 12.46
C MET A 375 -20.39 -8.63 12.47
N ALA A 376 -19.82 -9.43 13.38
CA ALA A 376 -20.13 -10.85 13.46
C ALA A 376 -21.60 -11.09 13.85
N MET A 377 -22.12 -10.30 14.80
CA MET A 377 -23.53 -10.36 15.21
C MET A 377 -24.48 -9.93 14.09
N ASP A 378 -24.17 -8.83 13.40
CA ASP A 378 -24.94 -8.35 12.24
C ASP A 378 -24.96 -9.40 11.12
N MET A 379 -23.81 -9.97 10.78
CA MET A 379 -23.72 -10.99 9.72
C MET A 379 -24.46 -12.28 10.06
N VAL A 380 -24.60 -12.63 11.35
CA VAL A 380 -25.49 -13.74 11.79
C VAL A 380 -26.95 -13.36 11.60
N ALA A 381 -27.35 -12.15 11.97
CA ALA A 381 -28.71 -11.65 11.80
C ALA A 381 -29.12 -11.56 10.32
N GLU A 382 -28.19 -11.14 9.46
CA GLU A 382 -28.30 -11.10 8.00
C GLU A 382 -28.27 -12.50 7.35
N ARG A 383 -28.01 -13.56 8.13
CA ARG A 383 -27.81 -14.95 7.67
C ARG A 383 -26.67 -15.11 6.66
N LEU A 384 -25.68 -14.21 6.68
CA LEU A 384 -24.48 -14.33 5.88
C LEU A 384 -23.55 -15.42 6.42
N ILE A 385 -23.58 -15.64 7.74
CA ILE A 385 -22.71 -16.58 8.46
C ILE A 385 -23.47 -17.34 9.55
N THR A 386 -22.92 -18.46 10.01
CA THR A 386 -23.47 -19.22 11.13
C THR A 386 -22.98 -18.67 12.48
N LYS A 387 -23.65 -19.07 13.58
CA LYS A 387 -23.16 -18.76 14.94
C LYS A 387 -21.77 -19.33 15.21
N ALA A 388 -21.45 -20.50 14.64
CA ALA A 388 -20.12 -21.10 14.77
C ALA A 388 -19.06 -20.26 14.04
N ASP A 389 -19.38 -19.77 12.83
CA ASP A 389 -18.49 -18.86 12.09
C ASP A 389 -18.26 -17.55 12.87
N ALA A 390 -19.29 -17.01 13.50
CA ALA A 390 -19.18 -15.79 14.31
C ALA A 390 -18.19 -15.95 15.47
N VAL A 391 -18.23 -17.09 16.18
CA VAL A 391 -17.27 -17.39 17.26
C VAL A 391 -15.84 -17.44 16.72
N MET A 392 -15.63 -18.03 15.53
CA MET A 392 -14.29 -18.14 14.93
C MET A 392 -13.74 -16.82 14.37
N ARG A 393 -14.58 -15.78 14.21
CA ARG A 393 -14.18 -14.48 13.64
C ARG A 393 -13.67 -13.47 14.65
N VAL A 394 -14.04 -13.64 15.91
CA VAL A 394 -13.56 -12.79 16.98
C VAL A 394 -12.38 -13.50 17.60
N SER A 395 -11.17 -12.99 17.36
CA SER A 395 -9.97 -13.59 17.95
C SER A 395 -9.92 -13.34 19.46
N PRO A 396 -9.28 -14.23 20.25
CA PRO A 396 -9.12 -14.00 21.69
C PRO A 396 -8.47 -12.65 22.02
N ALA A 397 -7.43 -12.26 21.27
CA ALA A 397 -6.76 -10.97 21.45
C ALA A 397 -7.68 -9.77 21.21
N GLN A 398 -8.65 -9.87 20.30
CA GLN A 398 -9.65 -8.82 20.08
C GLN A 398 -10.65 -8.70 21.23
N LEU A 399 -10.89 -9.77 22.00
CA LEU A 399 -11.69 -9.66 23.23
C LEU A 399 -10.89 -8.97 24.33
N ASP A 400 -9.57 -9.20 24.41
CA ASP A 400 -8.71 -8.51 25.36
C ASP A 400 -8.66 -6.99 25.11
N GLU A 401 -8.76 -6.54 23.86
CA GLU A 401 -8.88 -5.10 23.52
C GLU A 401 -10.09 -4.44 24.21
N LEU A 402 -11.19 -5.17 24.40
CA LEU A 402 -12.38 -4.66 25.10
C LEU A 402 -12.14 -4.51 26.62
N LEU A 403 -11.08 -5.14 27.13
CA LEU A 403 -10.64 -5.07 28.53
C LEU A 403 -9.52 -4.05 28.71
N HIS A 404 -9.07 -3.37 27.65
CA HIS A 404 -8.01 -2.38 27.76
C HIS A 404 -8.43 -1.20 28.64
N PRO A 405 -7.47 -0.58 29.35
CA PRO A 405 -7.73 0.61 30.14
C PRO A 405 -8.34 1.72 29.27
N ILE A 406 -9.40 2.33 29.78
CA ILE A 406 -9.94 3.59 29.27
C ILE A 406 -9.53 4.72 30.19
N VAL A 407 -9.48 5.94 29.65
CA VAL A 407 -9.34 7.14 30.50
C VAL A 407 -10.58 7.22 31.39
N ASP A 408 -10.39 7.58 32.66
CA ASP A 408 -11.51 7.80 33.58
C ASP A 408 -12.42 8.92 33.01
N PRO A 409 -13.69 8.63 32.67
CA PRO A 409 -14.58 9.61 32.07
C PRO A 409 -14.84 10.84 32.95
N ALA A 410 -14.68 10.73 34.27
CA ALA A 410 -14.78 11.87 35.17
C ALA A 410 -13.55 12.78 35.04
N ALA A 411 -12.35 12.19 35.08
CA ALA A 411 -11.10 12.93 34.90
C ALA A 411 -10.98 13.55 33.50
N GLU A 412 -11.44 12.86 32.46
CA GLU A 412 -11.43 13.35 31.08
C GLU A 412 -12.28 14.63 30.92
N LYS A 413 -13.45 14.70 31.56
CA LYS A 413 -14.34 15.87 31.51
C LYS A 413 -13.72 17.12 32.14
N GLU A 414 -12.90 16.94 33.17
CA GLU A 414 -12.23 18.04 33.88
C GLU A 414 -10.89 18.43 33.24
N ALA A 415 -10.26 17.50 32.53
CA ALA A 415 -8.98 17.72 31.88
C ALA A 415 -9.11 18.73 30.72
N LYS A 416 -8.18 19.68 30.65
CA LYS A 416 -8.09 20.60 29.51
C LYS A 416 -7.34 19.90 28.36
N PRO A 417 -7.97 19.65 27.21
CA PRO A 417 -7.28 19.06 26.06
C PRO A 417 -6.22 20.02 25.51
N LEU A 418 -5.03 19.50 25.25
CA LEU A 418 -3.93 20.24 24.61
C LEU A 418 -4.01 20.19 23.08
N ALA A 419 -4.51 19.07 22.54
CA ALA A 419 -4.67 18.81 21.11
C ALA A 419 -5.79 17.79 20.88
N LYS A 420 -6.24 17.67 19.63
CA LYS A 420 -7.22 16.66 19.17
C LYS A 420 -6.73 16.11 17.82
N GLY A 421 -6.77 14.79 17.68
CA GLY A 421 -6.38 14.08 16.45
C GLY A 421 -7.46 13.10 15.98
N LEU A 422 -7.10 12.25 15.01
CA LEU A 422 -7.93 11.13 14.57
C LEU A 422 -7.86 9.96 15.57
N PRO A 423 -8.98 9.33 15.93
CA PRO A 423 -8.99 8.18 16.84
C PRO A 423 -8.54 6.90 16.12
N ALA A 424 -7.23 6.79 15.85
CA ALA A 424 -6.65 5.70 15.06
C ALA A 424 -6.76 4.32 15.75
N GLY A 425 -6.82 4.28 17.09
CA GLY A 425 -6.99 3.06 17.88
C GLY A 425 -7.74 3.33 19.19
N PRO A 426 -8.40 2.32 19.76
CA PRO A 426 -9.15 2.47 21.01
C PRO A 426 -8.24 2.45 22.26
N GLY A 427 -8.73 3.02 23.36
CA GLY A 427 -8.11 2.91 24.69
C GLY A 427 -7.53 4.23 25.23
N GLY A 428 -7.03 4.17 26.47
CA GLY A 428 -6.34 5.25 27.15
C GLY A 428 -4.89 4.87 27.49
N ALA A 429 -3.94 5.76 27.20
CA ALA A 429 -2.52 5.55 27.45
C ALA A 429 -1.93 6.68 28.30
N PHE A 430 -0.95 6.34 29.15
CA PHE A 430 -0.14 7.30 29.89
C PHE A 430 1.32 6.85 29.94
N GLY A 431 2.23 7.81 29.93
CA GLY A 431 3.66 7.53 29.94
C GLY A 431 4.50 8.78 29.67
N GLN A 432 5.81 8.61 29.74
CA GLN A 432 6.77 9.66 29.39
C GLN A 432 6.95 9.73 27.86
N ILE A 433 7.14 10.93 27.32
CA ILE A 433 7.32 11.12 25.87
C ILE A 433 8.72 10.66 25.45
N VAL A 434 8.79 9.89 24.37
CA VAL A 434 10.01 9.55 23.63
C VAL A 434 9.80 9.82 22.14
N PHE A 435 10.88 10.15 21.42
CA PHE A 435 10.81 10.56 20.00
C PHE A 435 11.41 9.54 19.03
N THR A 436 12.03 8.47 19.54
CA THR A 436 12.61 7.41 18.73
C THR A 436 12.09 6.04 19.18
N ALA A 437 11.99 5.10 18.23
CA ALA A 437 11.61 3.73 18.52
C ALA A 437 12.62 3.03 19.44
N ASN A 438 13.91 3.36 19.30
CA ASN A 438 14.99 2.84 20.13
C ASN A 438 14.83 3.26 21.60
N ASP A 439 14.54 4.55 21.85
CA ASP A 439 14.28 5.04 23.20
C ASP A 439 13.07 4.36 23.82
N ALA A 440 12.01 4.13 23.04
CA ALA A 440 10.82 3.43 23.53
C ALA A 440 11.16 2.01 24.01
N VAL A 441 11.96 1.26 23.24
CA VAL A 441 12.43 -0.09 23.61
C VAL A 441 13.35 -0.05 24.83
N GLU A 442 14.29 0.91 24.89
CA GLU A 442 15.23 1.03 26.00
C GLU A 442 14.52 1.40 27.30
N TRP A 443 13.62 2.37 27.27
CA TRP A 443 12.90 2.83 28.45
C TRP A 443 11.92 1.79 28.97
N LEU A 444 11.32 0.99 28.09
CA LEU A 444 10.54 -0.17 28.50
C LEU A 444 11.40 -1.20 29.26
N LYS A 445 12.63 -1.47 28.80
CA LYS A 445 13.58 -2.36 29.51
C LYS A 445 13.95 -1.82 30.89
N GLN A 446 13.89 -0.50 31.09
CA GLN A 446 14.05 0.16 32.38
C GLN A 446 12.78 0.17 33.23
N GLY A 447 11.67 -0.43 32.77
CA GLY A 447 10.39 -0.48 33.47
C GLY A 447 9.54 0.80 33.37
N LYS A 448 9.89 1.73 32.48
CA LYS A 448 9.13 2.97 32.26
C LYS A 448 7.99 2.74 31.27
N LYS A 449 6.86 3.43 31.48
CA LYS A 449 5.79 3.55 30.48
C LYS A 449 6.07 4.75 29.59
N VAL A 450 5.95 4.58 28.28
CA VAL A 450 6.31 5.61 27.30
C VAL A 450 5.20 5.85 26.29
N ILE A 451 5.13 7.09 25.79
CA ILE A 451 4.33 7.51 24.65
C ILE A 451 5.29 7.84 23.52
N LEU A 452 5.21 7.09 22.41
CA LEU A 452 6.04 7.34 21.23
C LEU A 452 5.40 8.47 20.41
N VAL A 453 6.12 9.58 20.26
CA VAL A 453 5.68 10.74 19.49
C VAL A 453 6.51 10.84 18.22
N ARG A 454 5.86 10.83 17.05
CA ARG A 454 6.50 10.86 15.73
C ARG A 454 5.76 11.83 14.81
N GLU A 455 6.41 12.25 13.73
CA GLU A 455 5.71 12.94 12.64
C GLU A 455 4.78 11.94 11.94
N GLU A 456 5.37 10.86 11.42
CA GLU A 456 4.70 9.66 10.94
C GLU A 456 5.43 8.41 11.48
N THR A 457 4.73 7.27 11.54
CA THR A 457 5.37 5.99 11.85
C THR A 457 5.72 5.25 10.57
N ASN A 458 6.85 4.57 10.57
CA ASN A 458 7.28 3.76 9.44
C ASN A 458 7.61 2.32 9.90
N PRO A 459 7.88 1.38 8.98
CA PRO A 459 8.15 -0.01 9.35
C PRO A 459 9.38 -0.23 10.26
N GLU A 460 10.25 0.77 10.40
CA GLU A 460 11.41 0.74 11.32
C GLU A 460 10.98 0.94 12.76
N ASP A 461 9.83 1.59 12.97
CA ASP A 461 9.33 1.94 14.29
C ASP A 461 8.61 0.76 14.98
N VAL A 462 8.38 -0.39 14.30
CA VAL A 462 7.53 -1.51 14.79
C VAL A 462 7.90 -1.99 16.19
N GLU A 463 9.19 -2.14 16.50
CA GLU A 463 9.63 -2.58 17.83
C GLU A 463 9.33 -1.51 18.90
N GLY A 464 9.54 -0.24 18.58
CA GLY A 464 9.20 0.89 19.45
C GLY A 464 7.69 1.10 19.61
N MET A 465 6.92 0.93 18.55
CA MET A 465 5.46 0.98 18.56
C MET A 465 4.88 -0.08 19.50
N ARG A 466 5.45 -1.29 19.52
CA ARG A 466 5.04 -2.36 20.44
C ARG A 466 5.49 -2.09 21.88
N ALA A 467 6.65 -1.44 22.05
CA ALA A 467 7.18 -1.10 23.38
C ALA A 467 6.42 0.05 24.05
N ALA A 468 5.84 0.95 23.27
CA ALA A 468 5.11 2.11 23.76
C ALA A 468 3.72 1.75 24.30
N ALA A 469 3.29 2.45 25.34
CA ALA A 469 1.93 2.35 25.88
C ALA A 469 0.90 3.08 25.00
N GLY A 470 1.36 4.04 24.19
CA GLY A 470 0.54 4.79 23.22
C GLY A 470 1.41 5.47 22.17
N ILE A 471 0.81 5.82 21.05
CA ILE A 471 1.48 6.44 19.89
C ILE A 471 0.73 7.73 19.55
N LEU A 472 1.47 8.80 19.28
CA LEU A 472 0.96 10.08 18.79
C LEU A 472 1.72 10.47 17.53
N THR A 473 0.99 10.68 16.43
CA THR A 473 1.51 11.20 15.16
C THR A 473 1.05 12.64 14.90
N ALA A 474 1.79 13.37 14.07
CA ALA A 474 1.56 14.79 13.78
C ALA A 474 0.41 15.06 12.80
#